data_AF-C9XZ48-F1
#
_entry.id   AF-C9XZ48-F1
#
_cell.length_a   1.000
_cell.length_b   1.000
_cell.length_c   1.000
_cell.angle_alpha   90.00
_cell.angle_beta   90.00
_cell.angle_gamma   90.00
#
_symmetry.space_group_name_H-M   'P 1'
#
loop_
_entity.id
_entity.type
_entity.pdbx_description
1 polymer ?
#
loop_
_entity_poly.entity_id
_entity_poly.type
_entity_poly.pdbx_seq_one_letter_code
_entity_poly.pdbx_strand_id
1 'polypeptide(L)'
;MRHHQQWQNVAPDSSAFESTQPFCMDTLEPYEWLQWVLIPRLHALLDAGAALPQAFAVAPYYEVALEASHPARDAVLVTLVELDALFAGDAA
;
A
#
# COMPACT_ATOMS: atom_id res chain seq x y z
N MET A 1 -4.52 9.71 2.61
CA MET A 1 -4.61 9.93 1.15
C MET A 1 -5.57 11.06 0.76
N ARG A 2 -6.90 10.96 1.00
CA ARG A 2 -7.88 12.02 0.61
C ARG A 2 -7.58 13.41 1.19
N HIS A 3 -7.27 13.49 2.48
CA HIS A 3 -6.94 14.77 3.15
C HIS A 3 -5.70 15.47 2.59
N HIS A 4 -4.79 14.73 1.95
CA HIS A 4 -3.54 15.27 1.38
C HIS A 4 -3.57 15.32 -0.15
N GLN A 5 -4.75 15.20 -0.77
CA GLN A 5 -4.95 15.19 -2.23
C GLN A 5 -4.14 14.10 -2.97
N GLN A 6 -3.76 13.03 -2.27
CA GLN A 6 -3.06 11.87 -2.84
C GLN A 6 -4.02 10.77 -3.34
N TRP A 7 -5.32 10.99 -3.20
CA TRP A 7 -6.33 10.06 -3.70
C TRP A 7 -6.62 10.37 -5.16
N GLN A 8 -6.46 9.38 -6.02
CA GLN A 8 -6.71 9.53 -7.45
C GLN A 8 -8.13 9.10 -7.80
N ASN A 9 -8.78 9.83 -8.72
CA ASN A 9 -10.14 9.48 -9.16
C ASN A 9 -10.15 8.55 -10.37
N VAL A 10 -9.03 8.48 -11.09
CA VAL A 10 -8.85 7.67 -12.29
C VAL A 10 -7.84 6.58 -11.96
N ALA A 11 -8.11 5.35 -12.39
CA ALA A 11 -7.17 4.25 -12.25
C ALA A 11 -6.05 4.37 -13.30
N PRO A 12 -4.82 3.94 -12.98
CA PRO A 12 -3.75 3.76 -13.95
C PRO A 12 -4.15 2.83 -15.11
N ASP A 13 -3.40 2.89 -16.21
CA ASP A 13 -3.58 1.96 -17.32
C ASP A 13 -3.45 0.51 -16.85
N SER A 14 -4.23 -0.39 -17.45
CA SER A 14 -4.23 -1.81 -17.06
C SER A 14 -2.85 -2.45 -17.17
N SER A 15 -2.03 -2.00 -18.13
CA SER A 15 -0.65 -2.45 -18.32
C SER A 15 0.26 -2.12 -17.12
N ALA A 16 -0.07 -1.10 -16.31
CA ALA A 16 0.70 -0.76 -15.12
C ALA A 16 0.56 -1.82 -14.01
N PHE A 17 -0.54 -2.57 -14.01
CA PHE A 17 -0.75 -3.68 -13.06
C PHE A 17 -0.09 -4.98 -13.52
N GLU A 18 0.37 -5.06 -14.78
CA GLU A 18 1.01 -6.24 -15.37
C GLU A 18 2.52 -6.32 -15.08
N SER A 19 3.06 -5.38 -14.29
CA SER A 19 4.47 -5.40 -13.91
C SER A 19 4.85 -6.63 -13.11
N THR A 20 6.03 -7.17 -13.43
CA THR A 20 6.65 -8.28 -12.70
C THR A 20 7.48 -7.82 -11.51
N GLN A 21 7.70 -6.52 -11.34
CA GLN A 21 8.46 -5.98 -10.22
C GLN A 21 7.61 -6.01 -8.94
N PRO A 22 8.24 -6.19 -7.76
CA PRO A 22 7.51 -6.08 -6.49
C PRO A 22 6.86 -4.70 -6.40
N PHE A 23 5.61 -4.66 -5.91
CA PHE A 23 4.82 -3.43 -5.79
C PHE A 23 4.55 -2.69 -7.11
N CYS A 24 4.81 -3.31 -8.27
CA CYS A 24 4.75 -2.63 -9.58
C CYS A 24 5.56 -1.32 -9.60
N MET A 25 6.67 -1.28 -8.85
CA MET A 25 7.42 -0.04 -8.55
C MET A 25 8.01 0.69 -9.77
N ASP A 26 8.02 0.04 -10.93
CA ASP A 26 8.47 0.56 -12.22
C ASP A 26 7.34 1.23 -13.03
N THR A 27 6.09 0.93 -12.70
CA THR A 27 4.91 1.26 -13.51
C THR A 27 3.81 1.99 -12.73
N LEU A 28 3.79 1.84 -11.40
CA LEU A 28 2.86 2.51 -10.51
C LEU A 28 3.60 3.46 -9.57
N GLU A 29 3.02 4.64 -9.36
CA GLU A 29 3.43 5.48 -8.25
C GLU A 29 3.07 4.83 -6.91
N PRO A 30 3.80 5.13 -5.82
CA PRO A 30 3.53 4.54 -4.52
C PRO A 30 2.07 4.71 -4.08
N TYR A 31 1.47 5.89 -4.29
CA TYR A 31 0.07 6.11 -3.88
C TYR A 31 -0.94 5.35 -4.75
N GLU A 32 -0.63 5.12 -6.03
CA GLU A 32 -1.47 4.34 -6.94
C GLU A 32 -1.53 2.88 -6.51
N TRP A 33 -0.38 2.30 -6.20
CA TRP A 33 -0.30 0.93 -5.71
C TRP A 33 -1.11 0.76 -4.41
N LEU A 34 -0.99 1.72 -3.50
CA LEU A 34 -1.69 1.75 -2.21
C LEU A 34 -3.21 1.78 -2.40
N GLN A 35 -3.69 2.58 -3.35
CA GLN A 35 -5.11 2.75 -3.62
C GLN A 35 -5.71 1.61 -4.42
N TRP A 36 -5.04 1.16 -5.48
CA TRP A 36 -5.63 0.27 -6.49
C TRP A 36 -5.17 -1.19 -6.37
N VAL A 37 -4.08 -1.46 -5.66
CA VAL A 37 -3.60 -2.83 -5.43
C VAL A 37 -3.83 -3.22 -3.97
N LEU A 38 -3.30 -2.45 -3.02
CA LEU A 38 -3.34 -2.85 -1.61
C LEU A 38 -4.77 -2.85 -1.05
N ILE A 39 -5.49 -1.73 -1.11
CA ILE A 39 -6.82 -1.62 -0.51
C ILE A 39 -7.79 -2.71 -1.04
N PRO A 40 -7.95 -2.91 -2.37
CA PRO A 40 -8.83 -3.96 -2.88
C PRO A 40 -8.38 -5.37 -2.48
N ARG A 41 -7.07 -5.62 -2.44
CA ARG A 41 -6.53 -6.90 -2.00
C ARG A 41 -6.83 -7.19 -0.53
N LEU A 42 -6.74 -6.18 0.33
CA LEU A 42 -7.11 -6.32 1.75
C LEU A 42 -8.59 -6.62 1.92
N HIS A 43 -9.46 -5.93 1.18
CA HIS A 43 -10.89 -6.24 1.17
C HIS A 43 -11.16 -7.69 0.74
N ALA A 44 -10.51 -8.16 -0.33
CA ALA A 44 -10.66 -9.54 -0.78
C ALA A 44 -10.19 -10.58 0.26
N LEU A 45 -9.12 -10.29 1.00
CA LEU A 45 -8.65 -11.17 2.08
C LEU A 45 -9.67 -11.25 3.23
N LEU A 46 -10.22 -10.11 3.63
CA LEU A 46 -11.25 -10.02 4.67
C LEU A 46 -12.53 -10.75 4.24
N ASP A 47 -12.99 -10.51 3.01
CA ASP A 47 -14.19 -11.14 2.45
C ASP A 47 -14.04 -12.66 2.33
N ALA A 48 -12.83 -13.14 2.02
CA ALA A 48 -12.53 -14.56 1.94
C ALA A 48 -12.28 -15.20 3.32
N GLY A 49 -12.17 -14.43 4.39
CA GLY A 49 -11.75 -14.92 5.71
C GLY A 49 -10.39 -15.62 5.68
N ALA A 50 -9.52 -15.21 4.76
CA ALA A 50 -8.21 -15.85 4.57
C ALA A 50 -7.26 -15.47 5.71
N ALA A 51 -6.32 -16.36 6.03
CA ALA A 51 -5.26 -16.05 6.98
C ALA A 51 -4.44 -14.85 6.51
N LEU A 52 -4.12 -13.95 7.44
CA LEU A 52 -3.29 -12.79 7.14
C LEU A 52 -1.88 -13.25 6.74
N PRO A 53 -1.29 -12.67 5.67
CA PRO A 53 0.08 -12.96 5.28
C PRO A 53 1.06 -12.53 6.39
N GLN A 54 1.78 -13.50 6.98
CA GLN A 54 2.77 -13.22 8.05
C GLN A 54 3.98 -12.39 7.61
N ALA A 55 4.30 -12.36 6.32
CA ALA A 55 5.43 -11.59 5.77
C ALA A 55 4.99 -10.28 5.10
N PHE A 56 3.85 -9.72 5.53
CA PHE A 56 3.36 -8.46 5.01
C PHE A 56 4.01 -7.28 5.74
N ALA A 57 4.79 -6.50 5.02
CA ALA A 57 5.30 -5.21 5.46
C ALA A 57 5.43 -4.27 4.26
N VAL A 58 4.79 -3.11 4.33
CA VAL A 58 4.85 -2.09 3.26
C VAL A 58 5.47 -0.79 3.75
N ALA A 59 5.39 -0.46 5.03
CA ALA A 59 5.95 0.78 5.56
C ALA A 59 7.44 0.98 5.24
N PRO A 60 8.32 -0.05 5.32
CA PRO A 60 9.73 0.11 4.96
C PRO A 60 9.94 0.53 3.50
N TYR A 61 9.08 0.07 2.59
CA TYR A 61 9.14 0.47 1.18
C TYR A 61 8.75 1.95 1.01
N TYR A 62 7.71 2.42 1.67
CA TYR A 62 7.29 3.83 1.57
C TYR A 62 8.26 4.80 2.24
N GLU A 63 9.05 4.34 3.22
CA GLU A 63 10.06 5.16 3.88
C GLU A 63 11.18 5.58 2.91
N VAL A 64 11.53 4.69 1.98
CA VAL A 64 12.49 4.97 0.89
C VAL A 64 11.83 5.52 -0.36
N ALA A 65 10.59 5.13 -0.69
CA ALA A 65 9.92 5.57 -1.91
C ALA A 65 9.42 7.02 -1.83
N LEU A 66 9.04 7.51 -0.65
CA LEU A 66 8.56 8.88 -0.47
C LEU A 66 9.71 9.81 -0.01
N GLU A 67 9.85 10.97 -0.63
CA GLU A 67 10.81 11.98 -0.17
C GLU A 67 10.51 12.47 1.25
N ALA A 68 11.56 12.75 2.03
CA ALA A 68 11.43 13.25 3.41
C ALA A 68 10.71 14.61 3.48
N SER A 69 10.76 15.39 2.40
CA SER A 69 10.07 16.68 2.25
C SER A 69 8.57 16.54 1.94
N HIS A 70 8.10 15.33 1.61
CA HIS A 70 6.74 15.14 1.11
C HIS A 70 5.72 15.32 2.26
N PRO A 71 4.77 16.26 2.14
CA PRO A 71 3.92 16.67 3.28
C PRO A 71 2.98 15.58 3.79
N ALA A 72 2.71 14.55 2.98
CA ALA A 72 1.88 13.40 3.36
C ALA A 72 2.70 12.20 3.88
N ARG A 73 4.03 12.25 3.82
CA ARG A 73 4.90 11.10 4.13
C ARG A 73 4.66 10.58 5.53
N ASP A 74 4.80 11.43 6.55
CA ASP A 74 4.72 11.00 7.94
C ASP A 74 3.35 10.42 8.28
N ALA A 75 2.28 11.10 7.84
CA ALA A 75 0.92 10.64 8.05
C ALA A 75 0.65 9.27 7.41
N VAL A 76 1.19 9.04 6.21
CA VAL A 76 1.06 7.76 5.50
C VAL A 76 1.89 6.68 6.18
N LEU A 77 3.15 6.97 6.51
CA LEU A 77 4.03 6.01 7.19
C LEU A 77 3.46 5.55 8.52
N VAL A 78 2.92 6.44 9.34
CA VAL A 78 2.26 6.05 10.60
C VAL A 78 1.14 5.04 10.34
N THR A 79 0.25 5.32 9.40
CA THR A 79 -0.84 4.40 9.06
C THR A 79 -0.34 3.06 8.50
N LEU A 80 0.72 3.07 7.69
CA LEU A 80 1.29 1.84 7.13
C LEU A 80 2.00 1.00 8.20
N VAL A 81 2.67 1.63 9.17
CA VAL A 81 3.29 0.91 10.30
C VAL A 81 2.21 0.27 11.18
N GLU A 82 1.13 0.99 11.47
CA GLU A 82 -0.02 0.44 12.19
C GLU A 82 -0.64 -0.73 11.43
N LEU A 83 -0.79 -0.59 10.10
CA LEU A 83 -1.26 -1.67 9.24
C LEU A 83 -0.34 -2.89 9.34
N ASP A 84 0.96 -2.73 9.10
CA ASP A 84 1.95 -3.82 9.15
C ASP A 84 1.93 -4.54 10.51
N ALA A 85 1.75 -3.79 11.60
CA ALA A 85 1.63 -4.37 12.94
C ALA A 85 0.39 -5.26 13.12
N LEU A 86 -0.72 -4.97 12.43
CA LEU A 86 -1.90 -5.84 12.42
C LEU A 86 -1.61 -7.19 11.74
N PHE A 87 -0.77 -7.22 10.70
CA PHE A 87 -0.35 -8.47 10.05
C PHE A 87 0.67 -9.24 10.87
N ALA A 88 1.55 -8.54 11.59
CA ALA A 88 2.51 -9.18 12.49
C ALA A 88 1.87 -9.71 13.79
N GLY A 89 0.74 -9.14 14.20
CA GLY A 89 0.08 -9.39 15.48
C GLY A 89 -0.90 -10.56 15.54
N ASP A 90 -1.18 -11.25 14.42
CA ASP A 90 -2.03 -12.45 14.36
C ASP A 90 -1.22 -13.76 14.35
N ALA A 91 -0.02 -13.70 14.93
CA ALA A 91 0.67 -14.89 15.42
C ALA A 91 0.24 -15.14 16.88
N ALA A 92 -0.99 -15.59 17.05
CA ALA A 92 -1.47 -16.16 18.31
C ALA A 92 -0.66 -17.40 18.73
#